data_AF-A0A947CGD2-F1
#
_entry.id   AF-A0A947CGD2-F1
#
_cell.length_a   1.000
_cell.length_b   1.000
_cell.length_c   1.000
_cell.angle_alpha   90.00
_cell.angle_beta   90.00
_cell.angle_gamma   90.00
#
_symmetry.space_group_name_H-M   'P 1'
#
loop_
_entity.id
_entity.type
_entity.pdbx_description
1 polymer ?
#
loop_
_entity_poly.entity_id
_entity_poly.type
_entity_poly.pdbx_seq_one_letter_code
_entity_poly.pdbx_strand_id
1 'polypeptide(L)'
;MTNPASRITSVRPLPSDPGTVSVRVDGRVVGRVAVEMVDRLALAPGASWSTERAAAFARAAATDATRRAALGCLRRRSRSTASLRAWLTERGHDIGVIAEVIGDLHARGLLDDERHGRDLARALLARRPAAWRFLVERLEQS
;
A
#
# COMPACT_ATOMS: atom_id res chain seq x y z
N MET A 1 -27.83 -2.36 28.26
CA MET A 1 -28.49 -2.56 26.95
C MET A 1 -27.43 -3.00 25.95
N THR A 2 -27.33 -4.31 25.70
CA THR A 2 -26.35 -4.89 24.78
C THR A 2 -26.78 -4.52 23.36
N ASN A 3 -26.00 -3.66 22.69
CA ASN A 3 -26.25 -3.27 21.30
C ASN A 3 -26.42 -4.55 20.46
N PRO A 4 -27.49 -4.73 19.67
CA PRO A 4 -27.62 -5.91 18.81
C PRO A 4 -26.36 -6.00 17.97
N ALA A 5 -25.69 -7.16 18.03
CA ALA A 5 -24.43 -7.38 17.32
C ALA A 5 -24.65 -7.07 15.83
N SER A 6 -24.01 -6.00 15.34
CA SER A 6 -24.04 -5.61 13.93
C SER A 6 -23.69 -6.81 13.06
N ARG A 7 -24.30 -6.91 11.86
CA ARG A 7 -24.08 -8.05 10.96
C ARG A 7 -23.71 -7.62 9.57
N ILE A 8 -22.89 -8.44 8.94
CA ILE A 8 -22.58 -8.29 7.52
C ILE A 8 -23.87 -8.58 6.74
N THR A 9 -24.36 -7.61 5.98
CA THR A 9 -25.56 -7.78 5.14
C THR A 9 -25.22 -8.10 3.70
N SER A 10 -24.02 -7.77 3.24
CA SER A 10 -23.60 -8.02 1.86
C SER A 10 -22.08 -8.05 1.74
N VAL A 11 -21.58 -8.97 0.92
CA VAL A 11 -20.19 -9.06 0.47
C VAL A 11 -20.26 -9.28 -1.04
N ARG A 12 -19.89 -8.29 -1.85
CA ARG A 12 -20.02 -8.36 -3.31
C ARG A 12 -18.79 -7.82 -4.03
N PRO A 13 -18.29 -8.51 -5.06
CA PRO A 13 -17.30 -7.94 -5.97
C PRO A 13 -17.80 -6.63 -6.59
N LEU A 14 -16.91 -5.70 -6.84
CA LEU A 14 -17.24 -4.47 -7.56
C LEU A 14 -17.35 -4.77 -9.07
N PRO A 15 -18.38 -4.25 -9.76
CA PRO A 15 -18.52 -4.46 -11.21
C PRO A 15 -17.34 -3.93 -12.03
N SER A 16 -16.74 -2.82 -11.60
CA SER A 16 -15.61 -2.18 -12.30
C SER A 16 -14.24 -2.79 -11.96
N ASP A 17 -14.16 -3.57 -10.88
CA ASP A 17 -12.93 -4.19 -10.40
C ASP A 17 -13.30 -5.45 -9.60
N PRO A 18 -13.42 -6.62 -10.26
CA PRO A 18 -13.80 -7.86 -9.60
C PRO A 18 -12.79 -8.34 -8.54
N GLY A 19 -11.56 -7.82 -8.55
CA GLY A 19 -10.55 -8.08 -7.53
C GLY A 19 -10.81 -7.36 -6.21
N THR A 20 -11.74 -6.40 -6.20
CA THR A 20 -12.15 -5.65 -5.01
C THR A 20 -13.58 -6.00 -4.63
N VAL A 21 -13.81 -6.22 -3.33
CA VAL A 21 -15.11 -6.56 -2.75
C VAL A 21 -15.60 -5.42 -1.88
N SER A 22 -16.86 -5.01 -2.05
CA SER A 22 -17.56 -4.09 -1.16
C SER A 22 -18.29 -4.87 -0.06
N VAL A 23 -18.11 -4.41 1.17
CA VAL A 23 -18.77 -4.99 2.35
C VAL A 23 -19.81 -4.01 2.90
N ARG A 24 -20.98 -4.54 3.23
CA ARG A 24 -22.05 -3.81 3.92
C ARG A 24 -22.33 -4.44 5.27
N VAL A 25 -22.54 -3.61 6.27
CA VAL A 25 -22.93 -3.98 7.64
C VAL A 25 -24.19 -3.22 7.98
N ASP A 26 -25.22 -3.93 8.42
CA ASP A 26 -26.55 -3.38 8.71
C ASP A 26 -27.07 -2.47 7.58
N GLY A 27 -26.80 -2.88 6.34
CA GLY A 27 -27.23 -2.16 5.13
C GLY A 27 -26.34 -0.98 4.73
N ARG A 28 -25.34 -0.58 5.52
CA ARG A 28 -24.41 0.53 5.22
C ARG A 28 -23.10 0.01 4.64
N VAL A 29 -22.56 0.68 3.62
CA VAL A 29 -21.23 0.34 3.08
C VAL A 29 -20.18 0.74 4.11
N VAL A 30 -19.43 -0.24 4.62
CA VAL A 30 -18.34 0.01 5.59
C VAL A 30 -16.99 0.19 4.92
N GLY A 31 -16.84 -0.31 3.70
CA GLY A 31 -15.61 -0.14 2.93
C GLY A 31 -15.45 -1.17 1.83
N ARG A 32 -14.19 -1.31 1.41
CA ARG A 32 -13.76 -2.19 0.33
C ARG A 32 -12.44 -2.86 0.72
N VAL A 33 -12.28 -4.12 0.33
CA VAL A 33 -11.05 -4.90 0.52
C VAL A 33 -10.79 -5.75 -0.71
N ALA A 34 -9.55 -6.23 -0.86
CA ALA A 34 -9.22 -7.20 -1.90
C ALA A 34 -9.98 -8.51 -1.70
N VAL A 35 -10.31 -9.21 -2.79
CA VAL A 35 -11.11 -10.43 -2.78
C VAL A 35 -10.47 -11.54 -1.94
N GLU A 36 -9.13 -11.66 -1.96
CA GLU A 36 -8.40 -12.62 -1.13
C GLU A 36 -8.58 -12.41 0.38
N MET A 37 -9.05 -11.23 0.78
CA MET A 37 -9.29 -10.89 2.18
C MET A 37 -10.65 -11.36 2.69
N VAL A 38 -11.57 -11.72 1.79
CA VAL A 38 -12.91 -12.22 2.15
C VAL A 38 -12.81 -13.46 3.03
N ASP A 39 -12.05 -14.46 2.59
CA ASP A 39 -11.88 -15.70 3.34
C ASP A 39 -11.04 -15.48 4.60
N ARG A 40 -9.95 -14.70 4.50
CA ARG A 40 -9.06 -14.41 5.64
C ARG A 40 -9.76 -13.72 6.81
N LEU A 41 -10.73 -12.85 6.52
CA LEU A 41 -11.49 -12.12 7.53
C LEU A 41 -12.85 -12.77 7.86
N ALA A 42 -13.14 -13.94 7.27
CA ALA A 42 -14.41 -14.65 7.36
C ALA A 42 -15.61 -13.73 7.07
N LEU A 43 -15.52 -12.97 5.98
CA LEU A 43 -16.54 -12.01 5.55
C LEU A 43 -17.64 -12.75 4.78
N ALA A 44 -18.76 -13.03 5.45
CA ALA A 44 -19.93 -13.64 4.83
C ALA A 44 -21.21 -12.92 5.27
N PRO A 45 -22.23 -12.79 4.39
CA PRO A 45 -23.55 -12.32 4.81
C PRO A 45 -24.08 -13.13 6.01
N GLY A 46 -24.64 -12.45 7.00
CA GLY A 46 -25.13 -13.01 8.26
C GLY A 46 -24.07 -13.14 9.37
N ALA A 47 -22.77 -13.08 9.03
CA ALA A 47 -21.69 -13.14 10.02
C ALA A 47 -21.72 -11.92 10.95
N SER A 48 -21.26 -12.12 12.19
CA SER A 48 -21.16 -11.05 13.19
C SER A 48 -20.15 -9.98 12.75
N TRP A 49 -20.39 -8.73 13.12
CA TRP A 49 -19.48 -7.62 12.93
C TRP A 49 -18.97 -7.16 14.28
N SER A 50 -17.99 -7.89 14.83
CA SER A 50 -17.36 -7.54 16.11
C SER A 50 -16.35 -6.40 15.95
N THR A 51 -15.95 -5.79 17.06
CA THR A 51 -14.92 -4.75 17.09
C THR A 51 -13.60 -5.23 16.51
N GLU A 52 -13.21 -6.48 16.81
CA GLU A 52 -11.99 -7.10 16.29
C GLU A 52 -12.06 -7.28 14.78
N ARG A 53 -13.21 -7.75 14.27
CA ARG A 53 -13.42 -7.89 12.82
C ARG A 53 -13.44 -6.54 12.12
N ALA A 54 -14.07 -5.53 12.72
CA ALA A 54 -14.07 -4.17 12.21
C ALA A 54 -12.66 -3.59 12.11
N ALA A 55 -11.84 -3.79 13.16
CA ALA A 55 -10.44 -3.35 13.17
C ALA A 55 -9.59 -4.08 12.12
N ALA A 56 -9.72 -5.40 12.02
CA ALA A 56 -9.02 -6.20 11.01
C ALA A 56 -9.42 -5.81 9.58
N PHE A 57 -10.71 -5.56 9.35
CA PHE A 57 -11.22 -5.05 8.08
C PHE A 57 -10.66 -3.66 7.76
N ALA A 58 -10.69 -2.73 8.72
CA ALA A 58 -10.16 -1.38 8.54
C ALA A 58 -8.67 -1.41 8.18
N ARG A 59 -7.89 -2.26 8.86
CA ARG A 59 -6.46 -2.45 8.56
C ARG A 59 -6.24 -3.01 7.16
N ALA A 60 -7.01 -4.02 6.75
CA ALA A 60 -6.90 -4.60 5.42
C ALA A 60 -7.30 -3.60 4.32
N ALA A 61 -8.38 -2.84 4.54
CA ALA A 61 -8.82 -1.79 3.62
C ALA A 61 -7.78 -0.68 3.48
N ALA A 62 -7.17 -0.25 4.59
CA ALA A 62 -6.10 0.74 4.58
C ALA A 62 -4.85 0.23 3.83
N THR A 63 -4.48 -1.04 4.03
CA THR A 63 -3.33 -1.68 3.39
C THR A 63 -3.54 -1.77 1.87
N ASP A 64 -4.71 -2.22 1.43
CA ASP A 64 -5.06 -2.27 0.01
C ASP A 64 -5.05 -0.87 -0.64
N ALA A 65 -5.68 0.11 -0.01
CA ALA A 65 -5.71 1.48 -0.51
C ALA A 65 -4.30 2.09 -0.64
N THR A 66 -3.45 1.88 0.38
CA THR A 66 -2.06 2.34 0.40
C THR A 66 -1.24 1.65 -0.68
N ARG A 67 -1.40 0.33 -0.86
CA ARG A 67 -0.74 -0.44 -1.92
C ARG A 67 -1.14 0.06 -3.30
N ARG A 68 -2.43 0.26 -3.57
CA ARG A 68 -2.91 0.78 -4.87
C ARG A 68 -2.35 2.18 -5.16
N ALA A 69 -2.32 3.05 -4.15
CA ALA A 69 -1.72 4.38 -4.28
C ALA A 69 -0.21 4.29 -4.60
N ALA A 70 0.52 3.43 -3.90
CA ALA A 70 1.94 3.20 -4.12
C ALA A 70 2.23 2.67 -5.53
N LEU A 71 1.50 1.64 -5.98
CA LEU A 71 1.65 1.09 -7.33
C LEU A 71 1.31 2.12 -8.42
N GLY A 72 0.27 2.93 -8.21
CA GLY A 72 -0.06 4.03 -9.11
C GLY A 72 1.02 5.11 -9.17
N CYS A 73 1.72 5.36 -8.05
CA CYS A 73 2.87 6.24 -7.99
C CYS A 73 4.07 5.67 -8.77
N LEU A 74 4.44 4.42 -8.49
CA LEU A 74 5.58 3.73 -9.10
C LEU A 74 5.41 3.52 -10.60
N ARG A 75 4.18 3.26 -11.08
CA ARG A 75 3.87 3.18 -12.52
C ARG A 75 4.17 4.47 -13.27
N ARG A 76 4.05 5.64 -12.63
CA ARG A 76 4.29 6.94 -13.27
C ARG A 76 5.76 7.34 -13.26
N ARG A 77 6.49 7.00 -12.20
CA ARG A 77 7.90 7.36 -12.04
C ARG A 77 8.55 6.49 -10.96
N SER A 78 9.76 5.99 -11.25
CA SER A 78 10.60 5.34 -10.25
C SER A 78 10.91 6.29 -9.08
N ARG A 79 10.78 5.79 -7.85
CA ARG A 79 11.10 6.52 -6.62
C ARG A 79 11.93 5.63 -5.69
N SER A 80 12.74 6.26 -4.84
CA SER A 80 13.30 5.58 -3.69
C SER A 80 12.21 5.26 -2.66
N THR A 81 12.49 4.30 -1.78
CA THR A 81 11.66 3.95 -0.63
C THR A 81 11.37 5.16 0.25
N ALA A 82 12.37 5.98 0.54
CA ALA A 82 12.21 7.18 1.36
C ALA A 82 11.26 8.20 0.69
N SER A 83 11.39 8.42 -0.61
CA SER A 83 10.51 9.31 -1.37
C SER A 83 9.09 8.75 -1.53
N LEU A 84 8.92 7.43 -1.58
CA LEU A 84 7.59 6.81 -1.60
C LEU A 84 6.92 6.91 -0.23
N ARG A 85 7.67 6.65 0.85
CA ARG A 85 7.19 6.79 2.23
C ARG A 85 6.68 8.20 2.51
N ALA A 86 7.51 9.21 2.24
CA ALA A 86 7.13 10.61 2.43
C ALA A 86 5.86 10.97 1.63
N TRP A 87 5.80 10.53 0.37
CA TRP A 87 4.65 10.79 -0.50
C TRP A 87 3.34 10.12 -0.03
N LEU A 88 3.42 8.94 0.60
CA LEU A 88 2.27 8.27 1.20
C LEU A 88 1.85 8.94 2.52
N THR A 89 2.82 9.35 3.35
CA THR A 89 2.55 10.10 4.58
C THR A 89 1.86 11.43 4.29
N GLU A 90 2.32 12.19 3.30
CA GLU A 90 1.67 13.44 2.84
C GLU A 90 0.22 13.24 2.39
N ARG A 91 -0.15 12.02 2.00
CA ARG A 91 -1.52 11.65 1.60
C ARG A 91 -2.38 11.14 2.75
N GLY A 92 -1.85 11.15 3.97
CA GLY A 92 -2.58 10.76 5.17
C GLY A 92 -2.67 9.25 5.40
N HIS A 93 -1.82 8.45 4.75
CA HIS A 93 -1.75 7.02 5.03
C HIS A 93 -1.07 6.76 6.38
N ASP A 94 -1.55 5.74 7.11
CA ASP A 94 -0.99 5.33 8.40
C ASP A 94 0.45 4.83 8.26
N ILE A 95 1.34 5.21 9.19
CA ILE A 95 2.77 4.90 9.13
C ILE A 95 3.01 3.39 9.24
N GLY A 96 2.25 2.70 10.09
CA GLY A 96 2.35 1.24 10.24
C GLY A 96 1.92 0.51 8.97
N VAL A 97 0.85 0.97 8.32
CA VAL A 97 0.40 0.45 7.03
C VAL A 97 1.40 0.76 5.91
N ILE A 98 1.99 1.96 5.89
CA ILE A 98 3.02 2.33 4.92
C ILE A 98 4.23 1.40 5.02
N ALA A 99 4.70 1.11 6.24
CA ALA A 99 5.83 0.23 6.47
C ALA A 99 5.56 -1.19 5.95
N GLU A 100 4.38 -1.74 6.22
CA GLU A 100 3.91 -3.04 5.72
C GLU A 100 3.91 -3.08 4.18
N VAL A 101 3.28 -2.08 3.55
CA VAL A 101 3.21 -1.99 2.08
C VAL A 101 4.60 -1.85 1.45
N ILE A 102 5.48 -1.03 2.02
CA ILE A 102 6.85 -0.88 1.53
C ILE A 102 7.62 -2.21 1.62
N GLY A 103 7.48 -2.93 2.73
CA GLY A 103 8.09 -4.25 2.91
C GLY A 103 7.62 -5.25 1.85
N ASP A 104 6.31 -5.28 1.60
CA ASP A 104 5.73 -6.13 0.56
C ASP A 104 6.23 -5.78 -0.85
N LEU A 105 6.40 -4.49 -1.15
CA LEU A 105 6.91 -4.03 -2.44
C LEU A 105 8.39 -4.37 -2.64
N HIS A 106 9.19 -4.29 -1.58
CA HIS A 106 10.58 -4.76 -1.57
C HIS A 106 10.67 -6.26 -1.79
N ALA A 107 9.90 -7.05 -1.05
CA ALA A 107 9.87 -8.51 -1.18
C ALA A 107 9.48 -8.97 -2.59
N ARG A 108 8.72 -8.16 -3.32
CA ARG A 108 8.30 -8.40 -4.71
C ARG A 108 9.25 -7.79 -5.76
N GLY A 109 10.34 -7.15 -5.34
CA GLY A 109 11.30 -6.47 -6.22
C GLY A 109 10.73 -5.25 -6.96
N LEU A 110 9.62 -4.70 -6.47
CA LEU A 110 8.97 -3.51 -7.04
C LEU A 110 9.57 -2.21 -6.50
N LEU A 111 10.27 -2.29 -5.37
CA LEU A 111 11.17 -1.26 -4.87
C LEU A 111 12.58 -1.85 -4.87
N ASP A 112 13.51 -1.11 -5.46
CA ASP A 112 14.93 -1.45 -5.49
C ASP A 112 15.70 -0.14 -5.37
N ASP A 113 16.08 0.18 -4.14
CA ASP A 113 16.78 1.43 -3.82
C ASP A 113 18.18 1.46 -4.44
N GLU A 114 18.81 0.29 -4.63
CA GLU A 114 20.13 0.19 -5.25
C GLU A 114 20.04 0.47 -6.76
N ARG A 115 19.07 -0.14 -7.44
CA ARG A 115 18.78 0.16 -8.84
C ARG A 115 18.34 1.60 -9.02
N HIS A 116 17.50 2.13 -8.13
CA HIS A 116 17.12 3.55 -8.16
C HIS A 116 18.35 4.45 -8.00
N GLY A 117 19.25 4.13 -7.08
CA GLY A 117 20.52 4.85 -6.89
C GLY A 117 21.40 4.82 -8.15
N ARG A 118 21.54 3.65 -8.77
CA ARG A 118 22.29 3.48 -10.04
C ARG A 118 21.67 4.29 -11.19
N ASP A 119 20.35 4.23 -11.35
CA ASP A 119 19.64 4.96 -12.40
C ASP A 119 19.71 6.48 -12.18
N LEU A 120 19.62 6.94 -10.93
CA LEU A 120 19.79 8.34 -10.57
C LEU A 120 21.23 8.81 -10.82
N ALA A 121 22.23 8.03 -10.41
CA ALA A 121 23.65 8.34 -10.66
C ALA A 121 23.94 8.43 -12.16
N ARG A 122 23.44 7.49 -12.97
CA ARG A 122 23.54 7.55 -14.44
C ARG A 122 22.87 8.81 -15.02
N ALA A 123 21.67 9.15 -14.55
CA ALA A 123 20.96 10.34 -15.01
C ALA A 123 21.69 11.64 -14.61
N LEU A 124 22.31 11.69 -13.43
CA LEU A 124 23.13 12.82 -12.99
C LEU A 124 24.44 12.90 -13.79
N LEU A 125 25.09 11.77 -14.04
CA LEU A 125 26.29 11.65 -14.87
C LEU A 125 26.07 12.14 -16.30
N ALA A 126 24.95 11.75 -16.92
CA ALA A 126 24.58 12.21 -18.24
C ALA A 126 24.35 13.74 -18.29
N ARG A 127 23.99 14.37 -17.16
CA ARG A 127 23.74 15.81 -17.06
C ARG A 127 24.97 16.61 -16.62
N ARG A 128 25.92 16.01 -15.89
CA ARG A 128 27.14 16.66 -15.37
C ARG A 128 28.34 15.69 -15.33
N PRO A 129 28.90 15.31 -16.48
CA PRO A 129 29.94 14.28 -16.56
C PRO A 129 31.24 14.62 -15.82
N ALA A 130 31.60 15.90 -15.71
CA ALA A 130 32.87 16.34 -15.11
C ALA A 130 32.87 16.39 -13.57
N ALA A 131 31.71 16.63 -12.94
CA ALA A 131 31.62 16.84 -11.48
C ALA A 131 31.53 15.53 -10.69
N TRP A 132 31.18 14.41 -11.34
CA TRP A 132 30.91 13.14 -10.66
C TRP A 132 32.14 12.23 -10.51
N ARG A 133 33.12 12.28 -11.42
CA ARG A 133 34.39 11.55 -11.26
C ARG A 133 35.05 11.89 -9.91
N PHE A 134 35.00 13.16 -9.53
CA PHE A 134 35.49 13.65 -8.25
C PHE A 134 34.71 13.17 -7.02
N LEU A 135 33.40 12.89 -7.13
CA LEU A 135 32.59 12.42 -6.00
C LEU A 135 32.69 10.91 -5.79
N VAL A 136 32.81 10.13 -6.87
CA VAL A 136 33.05 8.67 -6.79
C VAL A 136 34.43 8.38 -6.20
N GLU A 137 35.46 9.10 -6.65
CA GLU A 137 36.82 8.98 -6.13
C GLU A 137 36.93 9.32 -4.63
N ARG A 138 36.01 10.16 -4.12
CA ARG A 138 35.90 10.46 -2.69
C ARG A 138 35.09 9.46 -1.87
N LEU A 139 34.18 8.71 -2.47
CA LEU A 139 33.40 7.68 -1.79
C LEU A 139 34.14 6.33 -1.73
N GLU A 140 35.07 6.07 -2.65
CA GLU A 140 35.92 4.86 -2.64
C GLU A 140 37.13 4.96 -1.68
N GLN A 141 37.44 6.13 -1.12
CA GLN A 141 38.53 6.35 -0.15
C GLN A 141 38.06 6.48 1.31
N SER A 142 36.82 6.12 1.63
CA SER A 142 36.23 6.11 2.99
C SER A 142 35.68 4.75 3.34
#